data_AF-A0A7S3BC15-F1
#
_entry.id   AF-A0A7S3BC15-F1
#
_cell.length_a   1.000
_cell.length_b   1.000
_cell.length_c   1.000
_cell.angle_alpha   90.00
_cell.angle_beta   90.00
_cell.angle_gamma   90.00
#
_symmetry.space_group_name_H-M   'P 1'
#
loop_
_entity.id
_entity.type
_entity.pdbx_description
1 polymer ?
#
loop_
_entity_poly.entity_id
_entity_poly.type
_entity_poly.pdbx_seq_one_letter_code
_entity_poly.pdbx_strand_id
1 'polypeptide(L)'
;GSESLMDTKGLLDYILICCQNPQGGLRDKPGRGRDYYHTCYCLSGLAVAAAEPQSTSTSSELPPHWTSSVIVVNPVYNISAAKVEAAILFFHSETAGGPSGHSHAVPPAASS
;
A
#
# COMPACT_ATOMS: atom_id res chain seq x y z
N GLY A 1 19.11 -13.96 -13.55
CA GLY A 1 17.97 -13.83 -12.63
C GLY A 1 18.29 -12.70 -11.69
N SER A 2 17.42 -11.70 -11.58
CA SER A 2 17.49 -10.77 -10.47
C SER A 2 17.01 -11.50 -9.23
N GLU A 3 17.91 -11.79 -8.31
CA GLU A 3 17.53 -12.22 -6.96
C GLU A 3 16.73 -11.10 -6.30
N SER A 4 15.67 -11.47 -5.56
CA SER A 4 14.92 -10.50 -4.79
C SER A 4 15.81 -9.87 -3.70
N LEU A 5 15.60 -8.58 -3.43
CA LEU A 5 16.27 -7.87 -2.34
C LEU A 5 15.59 -8.13 -0.97
N MET A 6 14.49 -8.89 -0.94
CA MET A 6 13.66 -9.10 0.24
C MET A 6 13.19 -10.57 0.33
N ASP A 7 13.07 -11.09 1.55
CA ASP A 7 12.27 -12.29 1.77
C ASP A 7 10.78 -11.92 1.81
N THR A 8 10.16 -11.88 0.62
CA THR A 8 8.76 -11.51 0.44
C THR A 8 7.84 -12.39 1.28
N LYS A 9 8.09 -13.70 1.30
CA LYS A 9 7.25 -14.66 2.03
C LYS A 9 7.37 -14.43 3.53
N GLY A 10 8.59 -14.29 4.05
CA GLY A 10 8.84 -14.00 5.46
C GLY A 10 8.13 -12.73 5.92
N LEU A 11 8.13 -11.67 5.09
CA LEU A 11 7.43 -10.43 5.41
C LEU A 11 5.91 -10.60 5.42
N LEU A 12 5.34 -11.27 4.41
CA LEU A 12 3.90 -11.54 4.36
C LEU A 12 3.44 -12.37 5.58
N ASP A 13 4.14 -13.47 5.88
CA ASP A 13 3.85 -14.33 7.03
C ASP A 13 3.90 -13.52 8.34
N TYR A 14 4.94 -12.69 8.53
CA TYR A 14 5.07 -11.88 9.74
C TYR A 14 3.91 -10.90 9.92
N ILE A 15 3.53 -10.18 8.86
CA ILE A 15 2.44 -9.20 8.94
C ILE A 15 1.11 -9.90 9.24
N LEU A 16 0.80 -10.98 8.52
CA LEU A 16 -0.50 -11.66 8.63
C LEU A 16 -0.64 -12.44 9.94
N ILE A 17 0.43 -13.04 10.45
CA ILE A 17 0.37 -13.89 11.66
C ILE A 17 0.67 -13.08 12.93
N CYS A 18 1.67 -12.20 12.92
CA CYS A 18 2.16 -11.54 14.13
C CYS A 18 1.55 -10.15 14.36
N CYS A 19 1.34 -9.39 13.29
CA CYS A 19 0.94 -7.98 13.38
C CYS A 19 -0.58 -7.76 13.37
N GLN A 20 -1.38 -8.67 12.82
CA GLN A 20 -2.84 -8.54 12.86
C GLN A 20 -3.39 -8.69 14.28
N ASN A 21 -4.27 -7.77 14.66
CA ASN A 21 -5.03 -7.87 15.90
C ASN A 21 -6.42 -8.50 15.60
N PRO A 22 -6.87 -9.52 16.36
CA PRO A 22 -8.17 -10.16 16.16
C PRO A 22 -9.38 -9.21 16.24
N GLN A 23 -9.25 -8.07 16.91
CA GLN A 23 -10.27 -7.02 17.00
C GLN A 23 -10.13 -5.93 15.90
N GLY A 24 -9.28 -6.17 14.89
CA GLY A 24 -8.98 -5.26 13.78
C GLY A 24 -7.76 -4.38 14.02
N GLY A 25 -7.21 -3.80 12.95
CA GLY A 25 -5.96 -3.02 12.99
C GLY A 25 -4.70 -3.87 13.15
N LEU A 26 -3.54 -3.23 13.03
CA LEU A 26 -2.24 -3.88 13.15
C LEU A 26 -1.37 -3.23 14.25
N ARG A 27 -0.39 -3.99 14.73
CA ARG A 27 0.56 -3.64 15.79
C ARG A 27 2.01 -3.89 15.34
N ASP A 28 2.96 -3.30 16.05
CA ASP A 28 4.41 -3.57 15.91
C ASP A 28 4.72 -5.08 15.93
N LYS A 29 4.36 -5.73 17.04
CA LYS A 29 4.64 -7.16 17.30
C LYS A 29 3.73 -7.72 18.40
N PRO A 30 3.73 -9.05 18.63
CA PRO A 30 2.94 -9.67 19.69
C PRO A 30 3.19 -9.02 21.07
N GLY A 31 2.11 -8.84 21.82
CA GLY A 31 2.14 -8.16 23.13
C GLY A 31 2.10 -6.63 23.07
N ARG A 32 2.15 -6.00 21.89
CA ARG A 32 1.92 -4.55 21.72
C ARG A 32 0.47 -4.23 21.35
N GLY A 33 0.03 -3.03 21.69
CA GLY A 33 -1.27 -2.50 21.30
C GLY A 33 -1.32 -2.19 19.80
N ARG A 34 -2.53 -2.23 19.22
CA ARG A 34 -2.76 -1.73 17.86
C ARG A 34 -2.76 -0.21 17.85
N ASP A 35 -2.32 0.38 16.74
CA ASP A 35 -2.43 1.83 16.51
C ASP A 35 -2.52 2.14 15.01
N TYR A 36 -2.81 3.40 14.68
CA TYR A 36 -2.98 3.84 13.29
C TYR A 36 -1.67 3.85 12.50
N TYR A 37 -0.54 4.11 13.17
CA TYR A 37 0.76 4.14 12.53
C TYR A 37 1.15 2.75 12.02
N HIS A 38 1.12 1.73 12.87
CA HIS A 38 1.42 0.36 12.49
C HIS A 38 0.35 -0.21 11.57
N THR A 39 -0.91 0.15 11.75
CA THR A 39 -1.96 -0.22 10.78
C THR A 39 -1.63 0.28 9.37
N CYS A 40 -1.25 1.55 9.23
CA CYS A 40 -0.89 2.12 7.93
C CYS A 40 0.35 1.42 7.35
N TYR A 41 1.47 1.39 8.08
CA TYR A 41 2.73 0.93 7.51
C TYR A 41 2.84 -0.59 7.36
N CYS A 42 2.17 -1.39 8.19
CA CYS A 42 2.09 -2.82 7.94
C CYS A 42 1.26 -3.12 6.67
N LEU A 43 0.17 -2.39 6.41
CA LEU A 43 -0.59 -2.54 5.16
C LEU A 43 0.21 -2.05 3.94
N SER A 44 0.97 -0.97 4.07
CA SER A 44 1.91 -0.51 3.04
C SER A 44 2.97 -1.56 2.72
N GLY A 45 3.60 -2.15 3.74
CA GLY A 45 4.58 -3.23 3.56
C GLY A 45 3.95 -4.48 2.93
N LEU A 46 2.74 -4.85 3.34
CA LEU A 46 1.97 -5.95 2.76
C LEU A 46 1.71 -5.71 1.26
N ALA A 47 1.32 -4.50 0.87
CA ALA A 47 1.08 -4.13 -0.51
C ALA A 47 2.35 -4.18 -1.38
N VAL A 48 3.50 -3.73 -0.85
CA VAL A 48 4.79 -3.82 -1.56
C VAL A 48 5.21 -5.27 -1.74
N ALA A 49 5.14 -6.09 -0.68
CA ALA A 49 5.50 -7.49 -0.74
C ALA A 49 4.59 -8.29 -1.68
N ALA A 50 3.28 -8.06 -1.62
CA ALA A 50 2.31 -8.75 -2.49
C ALA A 50 2.46 -8.39 -3.98
N ALA A 51 3.08 -7.25 -4.31
CA ALA A 51 3.32 -6.82 -5.69
C ALA A 51 4.61 -7.38 -6.30
N GLU A 52 5.49 -7.99 -5.51
CA GLU A 52 6.75 -8.53 -5.99
C GLU A 52 6.55 -9.83 -6.81
N PRO A 53 7.20 -10.00 -7.98
CA PRO A 53 7.09 -11.21 -8.76
C PRO A 53 7.62 -12.43 -7.96
N GLN A 54 6.75 -13.39 -7.65
CA GLN A 54 7.17 -14.63 -7.01
C GLN A 54 7.85 -15.54 -8.04
N SER A 55 9.11 -15.89 -7.80
CA SER A 55 9.83 -16.92 -8.53
C SER A 55 9.07 -18.26 -8.41
N THR A 56 8.65 -18.82 -9.53
CA THR A 56 7.66 -19.91 -9.67
C THR A 56 8.13 -21.30 -9.20
N SER A 57 8.82 -21.45 -8.07
CA SER A 57 9.52 -22.72 -7.76
C SER A 57 9.45 -23.27 -6.34
N THR A 58 8.62 -22.74 -5.43
CA THR A 58 8.43 -23.37 -4.11
C THR A 58 6.99 -23.32 -3.61
N SER A 59 6.43 -24.51 -3.38
CA SER A 59 5.04 -24.89 -3.13
C SER A 59 4.43 -24.44 -1.78
N SER A 60 4.64 -23.19 -1.37
CA SER A 60 3.96 -22.63 -0.19
C SER A 60 3.40 -21.26 -0.53
N GLU A 61 2.40 -21.27 -1.43
CA GLU A 61 1.59 -20.09 -1.73
C GLU A 61 0.72 -19.80 -0.51
N LEU A 62 0.91 -18.62 0.09
CA LEU A 62 -0.11 -18.04 0.96
C LEU A 62 -1.44 -18.04 0.18
N PRO A 63 -2.57 -18.42 0.80
CA PRO A 63 -3.81 -18.52 0.03
C PRO A 63 -4.12 -17.17 -0.62
N PRO A 64 -4.51 -17.13 -1.92
CA PRO A 64 -4.63 -15.88 -2.67
C PRO A 64 -5.50 -14.82 -1.99
N HIS A 65 -6.50 -15.24 -1.21
CA HIS A 65 -7.40 -14.32 -0.50
C HIS A 65 -6.72 -13.44 0.56
N TRP A 66 -5.55 -13.82 1.09
CA TRP A 66 -4.83 -13.01 2.09
C TRP A 66 -4.12 -11.81 1.48
N THR A 67 -3.75 -11.87 0.20
CA THR A 67 -3.00 -10.82 -0.50
C THR A 67 -3.84 -10.06 -1.52
N SER A 68 -4.94 -10.64 -2.00
CA SER A 68 -5.80 -10.06 -3.04
C SER A 68 -6.58 -8.81 -2.61
N SER A 69 -6.54 -8.44 -1.33
CA SER A 69 -7.32 -7.32 -0.78
C SER A 69 -6.57 -6.00 -0.66
N VAL A 70 -5.25 -5.98 -0.86
CA VAL A 70 -4.46 -4.73 -0.80
C VAL A 70 -4.18 -4.18 -2.18
N ILE A 71 -4.40 -2.86 -2.33
CA ILE A 71 -4.05 -2.13 -3.56
C ILE A 71 -2.56 -1.86 -3.61
N VAL A 72 -1.99 -1.84 -4.82
CA VAL A 72 -0.59 -1.44 -5.02
C VAL A 72 -0.39 0.02 -4.62
N VAL A 73 0.56 0.23 -3.72
CA VAL A 73 1.01 1.56 -3.32
C VAL A 73 2.21 2.00 -4.15
N ASN A 74 2.31 3.30 -4.42
CA ASN A 74 3.51 3.87 -4.99
C ASN A 74 4.65 3.80 -3.95
N PRO A 75 5.82 3.26 -4.31
CA PRO A 75 6.90 3.00 -3.35
C PRO A 75 7.58 4.28 -2.82
N VAL A 76 7.38 5.42 -3.48
CA VAL A 76 7.93 6.72 -3.07
C VAL A 76 6.94 7.47 -2.18
N TYR A 77 5.68 7.56 -2.60
CA TYR A 77 4.67 8.40 -1.95
C TYR A 77 3.78 7.65 -0.94
N ASN A 78 3.85 6.32 -0.90
CA ASN A 78 3.06 5.47 -0.02
C ASN A 78 1.53 5.73 -0.06
N ILE A 79 1.04 6.06 -1.25
CA ILE A 79 -0.39 6.17 -1.57
C ILE A 79 -0.67 5.35 -2.82
N SER A 80 -1.94 5.11 -3.17
CA SER A 80 -2.26 4.31 -4.36
C SER A 80 -1.64 4.89 -5.63
N ALA A 81 -1.13 4.04 -6.51
CA ALA A 81 -0.51 4.47 -7.76
C ALA A 81 -1.44 5.37 -8.60
N ALA A 82 -2.72 5.03 -8.66
CA ALA A 82 -3.74 5.84 -9.35
C ALA A 82 -3.89 7.26 -8.78
N LYS A 83 -3.76 7.44 -7.45
CA LYS A 83 -3.80 8.77 -6.83
C LYS A 83 -2.56 9.59 -7.12
N VAL A 84 -1.39 8.95 -7.20
CA VAL A 84 -0.16 9.63 -7.64
C VAL A 84 -0.30 10.13 -9.06
N GLU A 85 -0.77 9.28 -9.98
CA GLU A 85 -1.00 9.65 -11.37
C GLU A 85 -2.01 10.80 -11.49
N ALA A 86 -3.15 10.71 -10.82
CA ALA A 86 -4.16 11.77 -10.81
C ALA A 86 -3.60 13.10 -10.29
N ALA A 87 -2.81 13.08 -9.22
CA ALA A 87 -2.20 14.29 -8.66
C ALA A 87 -1.18 14.92 -9.62
N ILE A 88 -0.31 14.10 -10.23
CA ILE A 88 0.66 14.57 -11.22
C ILE A 88 -0.04 15.24 -12.40
N LEU A 89 -1.07 14.60 -12.96
CA LEU A 89 -1.83 15.14 -14.09
C LEU A 89 -2.51 16.46 -13.73
N PHE A 90 -3.14 16.56 -12.56
CA PHE A 90 -3.80 17.77 -12.09
C PHE A 90 -2.82 18.94 -11.97
N PHE A 91 -1.73 18.77 -11.20
CA PHE A 91 -0.79 19.87 -10.97
C PHE A 91 0.11 20.19 -12.18
N HIS A 92 0.32 19.26 -13.12
CA HIS A 92 0.96 19.55 -14.41
C HIS A 92 0.04 20.31 -15.37
N SER A 93 -1.29 20.11 -15.29
CA SER A 93 -2.24 20.90 -16.10
C SER A 93 -2.36 22.35 -15.61
N GLU A 94 -2.23 22.57 -14.29
CA GLU A 94 -2.24 23.90 -13.67
C GLU A 94 -0.96 24.71 -13.95
N THR A 95 0.19 24.07 -14.20
CA THR A 95 1.42 24.81 -14.56
C THR A 95 1.48 25.22 -16.03
N ALA A 96 0.68 24.60 -16.89
CA ALA A 96 0.57 24.95 -18.31
C ALA A 96 -0.31 26.19 -18.56
N GLY A 97 -1.16 26.57 -17.59
CA GLY A 97 -1.86 27.86 -17.56
C GLY A 97 -1.25 28.74 -16.48
N GLY A 98 -0.61 29.85 -16.84
CA GLY A 98 -0.16 30.86 -15.86
C GLY A 98 -1.29 31.32 -14.92
N PRO A 99 -0.99 32.05 -13.83
CA PRO A 99 -1.91 32.25 -12.71
C PRO A 99 -3.19 33.00 -13.13
N SER A 100 -4.20 32.27 -13.56
CA SER A 100 -5.57 32.74 -13.69
C SER A 100 -6.28 32.43 -12.39
N GLY A 101 -6.69 33.49 -11.69
CA GLY A 101 -7.21 33.46 -10.34
C GLY A 101 -8.26 32.38 -10.06
N HIS A 102 -8.12 31.79 -8.88
CA HIS A 102 -9.07 31.01 -8.11
C HIS A 102 -10.48 30.77 -8.68
N SER A 103 -10.81 29.49 -8.88
CA SER A 103 -12.06 28.95 -8.32
C SER A 103 -11.78 27.55 -7.76
N HIS A 104 -11.84 27.42 -6.43
CA HIS A 104 -11.79 26.14 -5.74
C HIS A 104 -12.96 25.25 -6.17
N ALA A 105 -12.69 24.30 -7.05
CA ALA A 105 -13.55 23.12 -7.21
C ALA A 105 -12.99 22.02 -6.30
N VAL A 106 -13.62 21.84 -5.15
CA VAL A 106 -13.39 20.66 -4.29
C VAL A 106 -13.86 19.44 -5.10
N PRO A 107 -13.01 18.43 -5.37
CA PRO A 107 -13.48 17.22 -6.03
C PRO A 107 -14.54 16.54 -5.15
N PRO A 108 -15.63 16.00 -5.73
CA PRO A 108 -16.66 15.35 -4.95
C PRO A 108 -16.03 14.18 -4.18
N ALA A 109 -16.32 14.10 -2.89
CA ALA A 109 -15.95 12.97 -2.06
C ALA A 109 -16.47 11.69 -2.73
N ALA A 110 -15.56 10.76 -3.04
CA ALA A 110 -15.94 9.44 -3.48
C ALA A 110 -16.81 8.82 -2.38
N SER A 111 -18.10 8.64 -2.70
CA SER A 111 -19.07 7.96 -1.84
C SER A 111 -18.57 6.54 -1.56
N SER A 112 -18.54 6.18 -0.28
CA SER A 112 -18.32 4.82 0.21
C SER A 112 -19.49 3.90 -0.13
#